data_AF-W9JKG2-F1
#
_entry.id   AF-W9JKG2-F1
#
_cell.length_a   1.000
_cell.length_b   1.000
_cell.length_c   1.000
_cell.angle_alpha   90.00
_cell.angle_beta   90.00
_cell.angle_gamma   90.00
#
_symmetry.space_group_name_H-M   'P 1'
#
loop_
_entity.id
_entity.type
_entity.pdbx_description
1 polymer ?
#
loop_
_entity_poly.entity_id
_entity_poly.type
_entity_poly.pdbx_seq_one_letter_code
_entity_poly.pdbx_strand_id
1 'polypeptide(L)'
;MPTNGVQYLINCRDPTSKVVLPDVTLVRTGMDALPNPDADTNAPPHEQEPNSTWQLFNYGFGPYNDGIFTQSPLGIVVKMGIWLMVNPGGYQSYLITIPKDEDLHQAIEIIRPLRTSMVLQNVPTVRHVLLDAAVMGSRDKFTTSKKPLNDKELDEISEKLNLGRWNFYGALCGPEPIRKVMWKVVKDAFSAIPGTKFDFLEDMPDNVVLQTRDLTLQGIPTMTELEWVNWLPNGAHLFFSPIAKVTGDDAVAQYALTRKRCEEAGFDFIGTFVVGMREMHLNTTIKNALDPKGICRPVRMGYGQAAITQRTLL
;
A
#
# COMPACT_ATOMS: atom_id res chain seq x y z
N MET A 1 -27.91 -2.03 9.60
CA MET A 1 -28.27 -0.65 9.21
C MET A 1 -26.96 0.00 8.76
N PRO A 2 -26.82 0.46 7.51
CA PRO A 2 -25.60 1.14 7.11
C PRO A 2 -25.59 2.49 7.82
N THR A 3 -24.53 2.77 8.57
CA THR A 3 -24.31 4.03 9.24
C THR A 3 -24.21 5.14 8.19
N ASN A 4 -25.00 6.19 8.35
CA ASN A 4 -25.01 7.41 7.53
C ASN A 4 -23.71 8.25 7.67
N GLY A 5 -22.56 7.61 7.90
CA GLY A 5 -21.27 8.27 7.88
C GLY A 5 -20.83 8.47 6.44
N VAL A 6 -20.53 9.71 6.04
CA VAL A 6 -19.91 9.95 4.73
C VAL A 6 -18.52 9.34 4.77
N GLN A 7 -18.33 8.26 4.02
CA GLN A 7 -17.04 7.59 3.86
C GLN A 7 -16.22 8.33 2.80
N TYR A 8 -14.96 8.60 3.11
CA TYR A 8 -14.06 9.32 2.23
C TYR A 8 -12.79 8.52 2.00
N LEU A 9 -12.42 8.32 0.74
CA LEU A 9 -11.08 7.86 0.37
C LEU A 9 -10.17 9.08 0.20
N ILE A 10 -8.99 9.01 0.79
CA ILE A 10 -8.01 10.09 0.70
C ILE A 10 -7.32 10.06 -0.67
N ASN A 11 -7.30 11.19 -1.38
CA ASN A 11 -6.50 11.38 -2.58
C ASN A 11 -5.31 12.29 -2.24
N CYS A 12 -4.13 11.70 -2.04
CA CYS A 12 -2.89 12.37 -1.63
C CYS A 12 -2.12 13.03 -2.79
N ARG A 13 -2.77 13.55 -3.83
CA ARG A 13 -2.03 14.17 -4.93
C ARG A 13 -1.54 15.56 -4.52
N ASP A 14 -0.23 15.66 -4.28
CA ASP A 14 0.57 16.86 -3.99
C ASP A 14 -0.20 17.97 -3.25
N PRO A 15 -0.45 17.76 -1.95
CA PRO A 15 -1.32 18.63 -1.17
C PRO A 15 -0.70 20.01 -0.95
N THR A 16 -1.52 21.05 -1.07
CA THR A 16 -1.12 22.41 -0.69
C THR A 16 -0.95 22.53 0.82
N SER A 17 0.01 23.34 1.27
CA SER A 17 0.46 23.36 2.66
C SER A 17 0.77 24.75 3.19
N LYS A 18 0.70 24.89 4.51
CA LYS A 18 1.37 25.96 5.26
C LYS A 18 2.61 25.37 5.90
N VAL A 19 3.75 26.01 5.68
CA VAL A 19 5.06 25.52 6.08
C VAL A 19 5.79 26.61 6.86
N VAL A 20 6.37 26.24 8.00
CA VAL A 20 7.32 27.09 8.72
C VAL A 20 8.72 26.79 8.21
N LEU A 21 9.36 27.80 7.64
CA LEU A 21 10.73 27.73 7.14
C LEU A 21 11.76 27.76 8.29
N PRO A 22 13.04 27.42 8.04
CA PRO A 22 14.08 27.41 9.08
C PRO A 22 14.33 28.78 9.76
N ASP A 23 14.00 29.88 9.08
CA ASP A 23 14.06 31.24 9.61
C ASP A 23 12.79 31.65 10.39
N VAL A 24 11.89 30.69 10.64
CA VAL A 24 10.61 30.85 11.35
C VAL A 24 9.55 31.60 10.52
N THR A 25 9.83 31.87 9.23
CA THR A 25 8.84 32.47 8.33
C THR A 25 7.74 31.46 7.99
N LEU A 26 6.47 31.87 8.09
CA LEU A 26 5.34 31.08 7.61
C LEU A 26 5.13 31.32 6.12
N VAL A 27 5.17 30.25 5.32
CA VAL A 27 4.87 30.25 3.89
C VAL A 27 3.59 29.47 3.63
N ARG A 28 2.74 29.98 2.74
CA ARG A 28 1.53 29.34 2.22
C ARG A 28 1.79 28.94 0.76
N THR A 29 1.53 27.70 0.38
CA THR A 29 1.74 27.21 -1.00
C THR A 29 0.45 27.23 -1.83
N GLY A 30 0.60 27.11 -3.15
CA GLY A 30 -0.52 27.09 -4.09
C GLY A 30 -1.37 28.36 -4.03
N MET A 31 -2.68 28.20 -4.11
CA MET A 31 -3.62 29.34 -4.12
C MET A 31 -3.70 30.09 -2.78
N ASP A 32 -3.21 29.56 -1.66
CA ASP A 32 -3.24 30.29 -0.37
C ASP A 32 -2.12 31.32 -0.24
N ALA A 33 -1.19 31.35 -1.19
CA ALA A 33 -0.29 32.49 -1.33
C ALA A 33 -1.05 33.77 -1.73
N LEU A 34 -2.22 33.64 -2.37
CA LEU A 34 -3.12 34.77 -2.66
C LEU A 34 -3.98 35.05 -1.41
N PRO A 35 -3.83 36.20 -0.74
CA PRO A 35 -4.58 36.48 0.48
C PRO A 35 -6.10 36.38 0.29
N ASN A 36 -6.79 35.87 1.31
CA ASN A 36 -8.24 35.94 1.36
C ASN A 36 -8.65 37.41 1.62
N PRO A 37 -9.45 38.05 0.74
CA PRO A 37 -9.87 39.43 0.92
C PRO A 37 -10.77 39.65 2.16
N ASP A 38 -11.42 38.59 2.65
CA ASP A 38 -12.32 38.62 3.80
C ASP A 38 -11.63 38.22 5.11
N ALA A 39 -10.34 37.88 5.10
CA ALA A 39 -9.61 37.51 6.30
C ALA A 39 -9.35 38.72 7.22
N ASP A 40 -9.43 38.50 8.54
CA ASP A 40 -9.07 39.53 9.53
C ASP A 40 -7.58 39.87 9.42
N THR A 41 -7.29 41.09 8.99
CA THR A 41 -5.91 41.59 8.82
C THR A 41 -5.19 41.77 10.15
N ASN A 42 -5.90 41.82 11.29
CA ASN A 42 -5.32 41.93 12.62
C ASN A 42 -4.99 40.56 13.24
N ALA A 43 -5.55 39.47 12.70
CA ALA A 43 -5.23 38.13 13.15
C ALA A 43 -3.79 37.77 12.73
N PRO A 44 -3.06 37.01 13.57
CA PRO A 44 -1.72 36.57 13.21
C PRO A 44 -1.76 35.65 11.97
N PRO A 45 -0.71 35.61 11.13
CA PRO A 45 -0.74 34.91 9.84
C PRO A 45 -1.12 33.42 9.89
N HIS A 46 -0.94 32.75 11.02
CA HIS A 46 -1.28 31.34 11.19
C HIS A 46 -2.76 31.08 11.50
N GLU A 47 -3.48 32.11 11.96
CA GLU A 47 -4.93 32.10 12.26
C GLU A 47 -5.77 32.73 11.14
N GLN A 48 -5.17 33.53 10.26
CA GLN A 48 -5.85 34.09 9.11
C GLN A 48 -6.46 32.99 8.21
N GLU A 49 -7.75 33.15 7.93
CA GLU A 49 -8.52 32.30 7.03
C GLU A 49 -7.83 32.16 5.67
N PRO A 50 -7.83 30.96 5.08
CA PRO A 50 -7.18 30.75 3.80
C PRO A 50 -8.01 31.28 2.64
N ASN A 51 -7.37 31.38 1.48
CA ASN A 51 -8.09 31.63 0.23
C ASN A 51 -9.12 30.51 -0.03
N SER A 52 -10.32 30.86 -0.49
CA SER A 52 -11.39 29.90 -0.77
C SER A 52 -11.04 28.87 -1.84
N THR A 53 -10.04 29.15 -2.68
CA THR A 53 -9.54 28.24 -3.72
C THR A 53 -8.30 27.43 -3.31
N TRP A 54 -7.80 27.57 -2.08
CA TRP A 54 -6.59 26.89 -1.59
C TRP A 54 -6.61 25.37 -1.77
N GLN A 55 -7.71 24.74 -1.33
CA GLN A 55 -7.91 23.29 -1.45
C GLN A 55 -8.51 22.87 -2.80
N LEU A 56 -8.84 23.81 -3.68
CA LEU A 56 -9.49 23.52 -4.96
C LEU A 56 -8.48 23.45 -6.11
N PHE A 57 -7.39 24.21 -6.04
CA PHE A 57 -6.36 24.26 -7.08
C PHE A 57 -4.95 24.34 -6.48
N ASN A 58 -4.16 23.30 -6.71
CA ASN A 58 -2.86 23.12 -6.06
C ASN A 58 -1.75 23.99 -6.63
N TYR A 59 -1.78 24.30 -7.93
CA TYR A 59 -0.61 24.93 -8.58
C TYR A 59 -0.39 26.41 -8.20
N GLY A 60 -1.47 27.17 -7.96
CA GLY A 60 -1.34 28.62 -7.76
C GLY A 60 -0.79 29.34 -9.00
N PHE A 61 0.22 30.19 -8.80
CA PHE A 61 0.91 30.90 -9.89
C PHE A 61 2.43 30.88 -9.67
N GLY A 62 3.21 30.71 -10.74
CA GLY A 62 4.67 30.63 -10.69
C GLY A 62 5.20 29.21 -10.44
N PRO A 63 6.40 29.06 -9.85
CA PRO A 63 6.96 27.75 -9.52
C PRO A 63 6.08 26.95 -8.55
N TYR A 64 5.82 25.69 -8.91
CA TYR A 64 5.07 24.76 -8.06
C TYR A 64 6.00 24.09 -7.05
N ASN A 65 5.93 24.51 -5.78
CA ASN A 65 6.95 24.23 -4.78
C ASN A 65 6.57 23.10 -3.80
N ASP A 66 5.34 22.61 -3.81
CA ASP A 66 4.83 21.66 -2.81
C ASP A 66 5.69 20.40 -2.69
N GLY A 67 6.22 19.91 -3.82
CA GLY A 67 7.10 18.75 -3.87
C GLY A 67 8.41 18.91 -3.07
N ILE A 68 8.94 20.13 -2.90
CA ILE A 68 10.21 20.35 -2.19
C ILE A 68 10.09 20.09 -0.68
N PHE A 69 8.86 20.01 -0.16
CA PHE A 69 8.58 19.74 1.26
C PHE A 69 8.26 18.26 1.53
N THR A 70 8.19 17.41 0.50
CA THR A 70 7.95 15.97 0.65
C THR A 70 9.27 15.22 0.76
N GLN A 71 9.43 14.38 1.80
CA GLN A 71 10.68 13.65 2.10
C GLN A 71 11.91 14.58 2.18
N SER A 72 11.73 15.76 2.77
CA SER A 72 12.70 16.85 2.73
C SER A 72 12.81 17.56 4.08
N PRO A 73 14.01 18.06 4.47
CA PRO A 73 14.21 18.81 5.70
C PRO A 73 13.97 20.33 5.55
N LEU A 74 13.45 20.79 4.40
CA LEU A 74 13.40 22.22 4.05
C LEU A 74 12.37 23.05 4.84
N GLY A 75 11.50 22.43 5.62
CA GLY A 75 10.53 23.14 6.45
C GLY A 75 9.65 22.22 7.28
N ILE A 76 8.87 22.81 8.18
CA ILE A 76 7.90 22.11 9.03
C ILE A 76 6.49 22.39 8.50
N VAL A 77 5.83 21.36 7.94
CA VAL A 77 4.44 21.47 7.50
C VAL A 77 3.54 21.56 8.74
N VAL A 78 2.74 22.64 8.84
CA VAL A 78 1.84 22.89 9.98
C VAL A 78 0.36 22.79 9.63
N LYS A 79 -0.01 22.97 8.35
CA LYS A 79 -1.36 22.71 7.83
C LYS A 79 -1.24 22.16 6.42
N MET A 80 -2.19 21.32 6.00
CA MET A 80 -2.18 20.69 4.69
C MET A 80 -3.61 20.44 4.20
N GLY A 81 -3.87 20.73 2.92
CA GLY A 81 -5.13 20.44 2.25
C GLY A 81 -5.10 19.05 1.62
N ILE A 82 -6.15 18.25 1.79
CA ILE A 82 -6.24 16.90 1.25
C ILE A 82 -7.58 16.73 0.55
N TRP A 83 -7.57 16.13 -0.65
CA TRP A 83 -8.81 15.80 -1.34
C TRP A 83 -9.45 14.53 -0.79
N LEU A 84 -10.76 14.58 -0.66
CA LEU A 84 -11.59 13.48 -0.23
C LEU A 84 -12.46 13.01 -1.40
N MET A 85 -12.38 11.72 -1.73
CA MET A 85 -13.22 11.10 -2.74
C MET A 85 -14.65 11.05 -2.24
N VAL A 86 -15.58 11.51 -3.09
CA VAL A 86 -17.02 11.42 -2.83
C VAL A 86 -17.47 9.95 -2.85
N ASN A 87 -18.51 9.63 -2.08
CA ASN A 87 -19.12 8.31 -2.10
C ASN A 87 -19.43 7.88 -3.56
N PRO A 88 -18.87 6.75 -4.03
CA PRO A 88 -18.98 6.34 -5.43
C PRO A 88 -20.38 5.85 -5.85
N GLY A 89 -21.34 5.74 -4.92
CA GLY A 89 -22.69 5.23 -5.22
C GLY A 89 -22.76 3.71 -5.40
N GLY A 90 -21.74 3.00 -4.89
CA GLY A 90 -21.66 1.55 -4.86
C GLY A 90 -20.23 1.05 -4.73
N TYR A 91 -20.05 -0.08 -4.07
CA TYR A 91 -18.74 -0.62 -3.70
C TYR A 91 -18.81 -2.15 -3.64
N GLN A 92 -17.73 -2.82 -4.04
CA GLN A 92 -17.54 -4.27 -3.89
C GLN A 92 -16.04 -4.58 -3.94
N SER A 93 -15.46 -5.08 -2.85
CA SER A 93 -14.13 -5.66 -2.89
C SER A 93 -14.18 -7.15 -3.30
N TYR A 94 -13.04 -7.66 -3.75
CA TYR A 94 -12.89 -9.02 -4.23
C TYR A 94 -11.46 -9.53 -3.99
N LEU A 95 -11.34 -10.86 -3.93
CA LEU A 95 -10.08 -11.60 -3.90
C LEU A 95 -9.98 -12.47 -5.16
N ILE A 96 -8.80 -12.46 -5.78
CA ILE A 96 -8.41 -13.41 -6.82
C ILE A 96 -7.21 -14.19 -6.32
N THR A 97 -7.37 -15.50 -6.15
CA THR A 97 -6.26 -16.39 -5.75
C THR A 97 -5.49 -16.84 -6.98
N ILE A 98 -4.16 -16.71 -6.93
CA ILE A 98 -3.25 -17.07 -8.00
C ILE A 98 -2.44 -18.29 -7.52
N PRO A 99 -2.67 -19.48 -8.12
CA PRO A 99 -2.35 -20.73 -7.44
C PRO A 99 -0.86 -20.99 -7.30
N LYS A 100 -0.04 -20.72 -8.33
CA LYS A 100 1.39 -21.04 -8.30
C LYS A 100 2.26 -19.80 -8.17
N ASP A 101 3.49 -20.00 -7.73
CA ASP A 101 4.49 -18.93 -7.64
C ASP A 101 4.87 -18.37 -9.03
N GLU A 102 4.95 -19.25 -10.04
CA GLU A 102 5.26 -18.90 -11.44
C GLU A 102 4.18 -18.02 -12.11
N ASP A 103 2.94 -18.10 -11.63
CA ASP A 103 1.81 -17.36 -12.20
C ASP A 103 1.88 -15.84 -11.92
N LEU A 104 2.79 -15.40 -11.04
CA LEU A 104 3.05 -13.98 -10.80
C LEU A 104 3.31 -13.24 -12.12
N HIS A 105 4.09 -13.83 -13.03
CA HIS A 105 4.40 -13.23 -14.31
C HIS A 105 3.12 -12.89 -15.09
N GLN A 106 2.27 -13.88 -15.33
CA GLN A 106 1.05 -13.72 -16.10
C GLN A 106 0.05 -12.80 -15.40
N ALA A 107 -0.04 -12.86 -14.07
CA ALA A 107 -0.91 -11.97 -13.30
C ALA A 107 -0.52 -10.49 -13.50
N ILE A 108 0.76 -10.15 -13.44
CA ILE A 108 1.21 -8.76 -13.68
C ILE A 108 0.96 -8.32 -15.13
N GLU A 109 1.17 -9.20 -16.10
CA GLU A 109 0.89 -8.93 -17.51
C GLU A 109 -0.61 -8.66 -17.76
N ILE A 110 -1.51 -9.34 -17.04
CA ILE A 110 -2.96 -9.10 -17.06
C ILE A 110 -3.30 -7.78 -16.36
N ILE A 111 -2.67 -7.49 -15.22
CA ILE A 111 -2.92 -6.28 -14.43
C ILE A 111 -2.54 -5.02 -15.22
N ARG A 112 -1.42 -5.01 -15.96
CA ARG A 112 -0.91 -3.83 -16.68
C ARG A 112 -1.97 -3.13 -17.55
N PRO A 113 -2.62 -3.78 -18.54
CA PRO A 113 -3.64 -3.15 -19.35
C PRO A 113 -4.90 -2.80 -18.56
N LEU A 114 -5.32 -3.61 -17.59
CA LEU A 114 -6.51 -3.34 -16.77
C LEU A 114 -6.32 -2.10 -15.88
N ARG A 115 -5.11 -1.89 -15.38
CA ARG A 115 -4.75 -0.73 -14.55
C ARG A 115 -4.68 0.56 -15.36
N THR A 116 -4.03 0.53 -16.52
CA THR A 116 -3.86 1.71 -17.38
C THR A 116 -5.15 2.12 -18.10
N SER A 117 -6.08 1.19 -18.30
CA SER A 117 -7.42 1.45 -18.86
C SER A 117 -8.48 1.81 -17.81
N MET A 118 -8.10 1.94 -16.53
CA MET A 118 -9.01 2.26 -15.41
C MET A 118 -10.11 1.21 -15.14
N VAL A 119 -9.95 -0.02 -15.63
CA VAL A 119 -10.78 -1.16 -15.18
C VAL A 119 -10.48 -1.47 -13.71
N LEU A 120 -9.20 -1.45 -13.34
CA LEU A 120 -8.76 -1.45 -11.94
C LEU A 120 -8.70 0.00 -11.45
N GLN A 121 -9.78 0.43 -10.80
CA GLN A 121 -10.00 1.83 -10.43
C GLN A 121 -9.19 2.27 -9.21
N ASN A 122 -9.12 1.41 -8.19
CA ASN A 122 -8.35 1.66 -6.97
C ASN A 122 -6.85 1.32 -7.18
N VAL A 123 -6.09 1.31 -6.09
CA VAL A 123 -4.70 0.81 -6.08
C VAL A 123 -4.75 -0.65 -5.59
N PRO A 124 -4.82 -1.64 -6.48
CA PRO A 124 -4.90 -3.03 -6.05
C PRO A 124 -3.53 -3.53 -5.58
N THR A 125 -3.53 -4.64 -4.86
CA THR A 125 -2.32 -5.23 -4.29
C THR A 125 -2.20 -6.71 -4.62
N VAL A 126 -1.01 -7.15 -5.01
CA VAL A 126 -0.66 -8.57 -5.19
C VAL A 126 0.19 -9.00 -4.00
N ARG A 127 -0.38 -9.79 -3.09
CA ARG A 127 0.21 -10.14 -1.80
C ARG A 127 0.76 -11.56 -1.84
N HIS A 128 1.97 -11.75 -1.33
CA HIS A 128 2.54 -13.08 -1.15
C HIS A 128 1.79 -13.83 -0.04
N VAL A 129 1.60 -15.15 -0.18
CA VAL A 129 0.84 -15.97 0.79
C VAL A 129 1.27 -15.76 2.24
N LEU A 130 2.58 -15.60 2.50
CA LEU A 130 3.06 -15.43 3.88
C LEU A 130 2.64 -14.11 4.51
N LEU A 131 2.38 -13.06 3.73
CA LEU A 131 1.89 -11.81 4.29
C LEU A 131 0.48 -12.01 4.86
N ASP A 132 -0.36 -12.76 4.18
CA ASP A 132 -1.72 -13.07 4.64
C ASP A 132 -1.69 -14.08 5.78
N ALA A 133 -0.86 -15.12 5.67
CA ALA A 133 -0.64 -16.08 6.74
C ALA A 133 -0.16 -15.40 8.04
N ALA A 134 0.74 -14.43 7.93
CA ALA A 134 1.29 -13.70 9.07
C ALA A 134 0.25 -12.82 9.78
N VAL A 135 -0.74 -12.27 9.05
CA VAL A 135 -1.89 -11.60 9.68
C VAL A 135 -2.79 -12.61 10.40
N MET A 136 -2.90 -13.83 9.88
CA MET A 136 -3.75 -14.90 10.43
C MET A 136 -3.08 -15.77 11.52
N GLY A 137 -1.80 -15.53 11.81
CA GLY A 137 -1.09 -16.18 12.89
C GLY A 137 0.43 -16.03 12.81
N SER A 138 1.06 -16.29 13.96
CA SER A 138 2.51 -16.34 14.09
C SER A 138 3.09 -17.56 13.36
N ARG A 139 4.39 -17.49 13.05
CA ARG A 139 5.09 -18.51 12.26
C ARG A 139 5.05 -19.92 12.85
N ASP A 140 5.07 -20.02 14.18
CA ASP A 140 5.00 -21.28 14.94
C ASP A 140 3.66 -22.02 14.80
N LYS A 141 2.58 -21.32 14.42
CA LYS A 141 1.29 -21.93 14.05
C LYS A 141 1.37 -22.72 12.74
N PHE A 142 2.37 -22.44 11.90
CA PHE A 142 2.52 -23.01 10.57
C PHE A 142 3.73 -23.97 10.48
N THR A 143 4.85 -23.65 11.13
CA THR A 143 6.06 -24.49 11.08
C THR A 143 6.86 -24.43 12.39
N THR A 144 7.56 -25.52 12.72
CA THR A 144 8.57 -25.55 13.79
C THR A 144 9.99 -25.33 13.29
N SER A 145 10.20 -25.33 11.96
CA SER A 145 11.50 -25.10 11.32
C SER A 145 12.09 -23.75 11.76
N LYS A 146 13.41 -23.63 11.90
CA LYS A 146 14.08 -22.34 12.15
C LYS A 146 14.72 -21.75 10.89
N LYS A 147 14.62 -22.44 9.76
CA LYS A 147 15.12 -22.00 8.45
C LYS A 147 13.99 -21.35 7.65
N PRO A 148 14.31 -20.51 6.64
CA PRO A 148 13.31 -20.02 5.69
C PRO A 148 12.45 -21.15 5.14
N LEU A 149 11.15 -20.88 5.02
CA LEU A 149 10.16 -21.81 4.48
C LEU A 149 10.48 -22.12 3.01
N ASN A 150 10.47 -23.41 2.66
CA ASN A 150 10.65 -23.84 1.28
C ASN A 150 9.31 -23.82 0.50
N ASP A 151 9.36 -23.98 -0.83
CA ASP A 151 8.16 -23.91 -1.67
C ASP A 151 7.07 -24.89 -1.27
N LYS A 152 7.43 -26.12 -0.86
CA LYS A 152 6.45 -27.12 -0.43
C LYS A 152 5.72 -26.67 0.84
N GLU A 153 6.44 -26.15 1.84
CA GLU A 153 5.81 -25.63 3.05
C GLU A 153 4.90 -24.43 2.75
N LEU A 154 5.28 -23.59 1.77
CA LEU A 154 4.46 -22.46 1.33
C LEU A 154 3.19 -22.89 0.59
N ASP A 155 3.28 -23.94 -0.22
CA ASP A 155 2.13 -24.56 -0.89
C ASP A 155 1.17 -25.17 0.16
N GLU A 156 1.69 -25.87 1.17
CA GLU A 156 0.90 -26.42 2.29
C GLU A 156 0.16 -25.31 3.08
N ILE A 157 0.81 -24.16 3.32
CA ILE A 157 0.17 -22.99 3.94
C ILE A 157 -0.93 -22.42 3.03
N SER A 158 -0.68 -22.33 1.73
CA SER A 158 -1.64 -21.83 0.74
C SER A 158 -2.91 -22.70 0.75
N GLU A 159 -2.75 -24.03 0.72
CA GLU A 159 -3.86 -24.99 0.80
C GLU A 159 -4.63 -24.87 2.12
N LYS A 160 -3.93 -24.82 3.25
CA LYS A 160 -4.55 -24.72 4.59
C LYS A 160 -5.41 -23.46 4.75
N LEU A 161 -5.00 -22.36 4.13
CA LEU A 161 -5.71 -21.08 4.20
C LEU A 161 -6.72 -20.89 3.05
N ASN A 162 -6.84 -21.86 2.13
CA ASN A 162 -7.59 -21.72 0.88
C ASN A 162 -7.22 -20.44 0.11
N LEU A 163 -5.91 -20.17 0.03
CA LEU A 163 -5.32 -19.04 -0.67
C LEU A 163 -4.46 -19.54 -1.84
N GLY A 164 -4.10 -18.63 -2.75
CA GLY A 164 -3.05 -18.87 -3.73
C GLY A 164 -1.67 -18.61 -3.16
N ARG A 165 -0.61 -18.99 -3.88
CA ARG A 165 0.76 -18.55 -3.60
C ARG A 165 0.89 -17.03 -3.70
N TRP A 166 0.09 -16.44 -4.59
CA TRP A 166 -0.15 -15.00 -4.69
C TRP A 166 -1.64 -14.70 -4.58
N ASN A 167 -1.98 -13.58 -3.94
CA ASN A 167 -3.36 -13.19 -3.67
C ASN A 167 -3.59 -11.75 -4.10
N PHE A 168 -4.47 -11.54 -5.07
CA PHE A 168 -4.76 -10.23 -5.63
C PHE A 168 -6.05 -9.66 -5.01
N TYR A 169 -5.90 -8.54 -4.32
CA TYR A 169 -7.01 -7.82 -3.69
C TYR A 169 -7.27 -6.53 -4.46
N GLY A 170 -8.54 -6.32 -4.80
CA GLY A 170 -9.01 -5.13 -5.50
C GLY A 170 -10.45 -4.78 -5.11
N ALA A 171 -10.94 -3.66 -5.63
CA ALA A 171 -12.32 -3.26 -5.45
C ALA A 171 -12.88 -2.56 -6.68
N LEU A 172 -14.20 -2.63 -6.82
CA LEU A 172 -14.98 -1.96 -7.85
C LEU A 172 -15.85 -0.90 -7.19
N CYS A 173 -15.73 0.33 -7.69
CA CYS A 173 -16.45 1.49 -7.20
C CYS A 173 -17.38 2.02 -8.29
N GLY A 174 -18.63 2.29 -7.92
CA GLY A 174 -19.63 2.87 -8.80
C GLY A 174 -20.99 2.17 -8.76
N PRO A 175 -21.94 2.66 -9.57
CA PRO A 175 -23.24 2.03 -9.75
C PRO A 175 -23.11 0.57 -10.18
N GLU A 176 -24.06 -0.26 -9.76
CA GLU A 176 -24.07 -1.71 -10.02
C GLU A 176 -23.86 -2.09 -11.50
N PRO A 177 -24.48 -1.43 -12.50
CA PRO A 177 -24.25 -1.78 -13.91
C PRO A 177 -22.78 -1.65 -14.34
N ILE A 178 -22.08 -0.62 -13.84
CA ILE A 178 -20.66 -0.40 -14.13
C ILE A 178 -19.81 -1.47 -13.44
N ARG A 179 -20.07 -1.74 -12.16
CA ARG A 179 -19.36 -2.79 -11.40
C ARG A 179 -19.53 -4.16 -12.05
N LYS A 180 -20.73 -4.52 -12.52
CA LYS A 180 -20.96 -5.80 -13.21
C LYS A 180 -20.12 -5.95 -14.48
N VAL A 181 -20.05 -4.91 -15.31
CA VAL A 181 -19.25 -4.94 -16.54
C VAL A 181 -17.75 -5.00 -16.22
N MET A 182 -17.28 -4.16 -15.30
CA MET A 182 -15.86 -4.18 -14.90
C MET A 182 -15.47 -5.51 -14.27
N TRP A 183 -16.32 -6.08 -13.40
CA TRP A 183 -16.09 -7.39 -12.82
C TRP A 183 -15.97 -8.48 -13.88
N LYS A 184 -16.86 -8.47 -14.88
CA LYS A 184 -16.77 -9.42 -16.00
C LYS A 184 -15.42 -9.32 -16.71
N VAL A 185 -14.97 -8.11 -17.03
CA VAL A 185 -13.67 -7.90 -17.69
C VAL A 185 -12.51 -8.41 -16.82
N VAL A 186 -12.51 -8.12 -15.52
CA VAL A 186 -11.49 -8.61 -14.57
C VAL A 186 -11.50 -10.13 -14.51
N LYS A 187 -12.67 -10.73 -14.30
CA LYS A 187 -12.83 -12.18 -14.18
C LYS A 187 -12.42 -12.89 -15.46
N ASP A 188 -12.85 -12.42 -16.62
CA ASP A 188 -12.54 -13.01 -17.93
C ASP A 188 -11.01 -12.96 -18.19
N ALA A 189 -10.35 -11.84 -17.84
CA ALA A 189 -8.91 -11.69 -18.02
C ALA A 189 -8.09 -12.61 -17.10
N PHE A 190 -8.42 -12.64 -15.80
CA PHE A 190 -7.72 -13.51 -14.84
C PHE A 190 -8.02 -15.00 -15.01
N SER A 191 -9.13 -15.36 -15.67
CA SER A 191 -9.45 -16.75 -16.02
C SER A 191 -8.45 -17.37 -17.01
N ALA A 192 -7.57 -16.57 -17.61
CA ALA A 192 -6.45 -17.07 -18.40
C ALA A 192 -5.36 -17.78 -17.57
N ILE A 193 -5.36 -17.61 -16.25
CA ILE A 193 -4.46 -18.32 -15.32
C ILE A 193 -5.19 -19.59 -14.82
N PRO A 194 -4.69 -20.80 -15.13
CA PRO A 194 -5.33 -22.04 -14.72
C PRO A 194 -5.39 -22.19 -13.20
N GLY A 195 -6.57 -22.48 -12.65
CA GLY A 195 -6.75 -22.73 -11.21
C GLY A 195 -7.01 -21.49 -10.37
N THR A 196 -7.09 -20.30 -10.98
CA THR A 196 -7.52 -19.08 -10.29
C THR A 196 -8.95 -19.20 -9.77
N LYS A 197 -9.16 -18.77 -8.51
CA LYS A 197 -10.49 -18.65 -7.90
C LYS A 197 -10.82 -17.18 -7.65
N PHE A 198 -12.11 -16.89 -7.59
CA PHE A 198 -12.65 -15.55 -7.44
C PHE A 198 -13.64 -15.58 -6.28
N ASP A 199 -13.34 -14.81 -5.25
CA ASP A 199 -14.11 -14.81 -4.01
C ASP A 199 -14.52 -13.38 -3.65
N PHE A 200 -15.77 -13.22 -3.26
CA PHE A 200 -16.25 -12.02 -2.58
C PHE A 200 -16.20 -12.20 -1.06
N LEU A 201 -16.62 -11.16 -0.33
CA LEU A 201 -16.60 -11.19 1.14
C LEU A 201 -17.46 -12.31 1.71
N GLU A 202 -18.60 -12.53 1.08
CA GLU A 202 -19.60 -13.50 1.52
C GLU A 202 -19.12 -14.95 1.32
N ASP A 203 -18.23 -15.16 0.35
CA ASP A 203 -17.67 -16.48 0.02
C ASP A 203 -16.57 -16.89 1.03
N MET A 204 -15.91 -15.92 1.68
CA MET A 204 -14.78 -16.13 2.59
C MET A 204 -14.97 -15.39 3.94
N PRO A 205 -16.01 -15.75 4.73
CA PRO A 205 -16.32 -15.05 5.98
C PRO A 205 -15.21 -15.17 7.04
N ASP A 206 -14.46 -16.28 7.04
CA ASP A 206 -13.37 -16.54 7.98
C ASP A 206 -12.03 -15.93 7.53
N ASN A 207 -11.95 -15.38 6.32
CA ASN A 207 -10.73 -14.76 5.81
C ASN A 207 -10.58 -13.33 6.36
N VAL A 208 -9.92 -13.22 7.51
CA VAL A 208 -9.62 -11.96 8.19
C VAL A 208 -8.98 -10.90 7.28
N VAL A 209 -8.12 -11.30 6.33
CA VAL A 209 -7.43 -10.36 5.44
C VAL A 209 -8.40 -9.75 4.45
N LEU A 210 -9.25 -10.55 3.79
CA LEU A 210 -10.27 -10.03 2.87
C LEU A 210 -11.25 -9.11 3.59
N GLN A 211 -11.75 -9.52 4.77
CA GLN A 211 -12.64 -8.70 5.58
C GLN A 211 -12.00 -7.36 5.98
N THR A 212 -10.70 -7.37 6.33
CA THR A 212 -9.95 -6.15 6.69
C THR A 212 -9.68 -5.28 5.46
N ARG A 213 -9.33 -5.89 4.33
CA ARG A 213 -9.08 -5.20 3.05
C ARG A 213 -10.34 -4.53 2.54
N ASP A 214 -11.50 -5.13 2.74
CA ASP A 214 -12.79 -4.52 2.40
C ASP A 214 -13.00 -3.18 3.09
N LEU A 215 -12.69 -3.10 4.38
CA LEU A 215 -12.74 -1.84 5.14
C LEU A 215 -11.68 -0.85 4.61
N THR A 216 -10.46 -1.33 4.39
CA THR A 216 -9.34 -0.49 3.97
C THR A 216 -9.58 0.14 2.59
N LEU A 217 -10.10 -0.64 1.63
CA LEU A 217 -10.32 -0.20 0.25
C LEU A 217 -11.51 0.76 0.09
N GLN A 218 -12.32 0.96 1.14
CA GLN A 218 -13.37 1.99 1.22
C GLN A 218 -13.01 3.14 2.20
N GLY A 219 -11.77 3.18 2.69
CA GLY A 219 -11.27 4.29 3.52
C GLY A 219 -11.56 4.16 5.01
N ILE A 220 -11.95 2.98 5.49
CA ILE A 220 -12.15 2.71 6.91
C ILE A 220 -10.81 2.22 7.50
N PRO A 221 -10.23 2.94 8.48
CA PRO A 221 -8.95 2.56 9.07
C PRO A 221 -9.09 1.31 9.93
N THR A 222 -8.05 0.48 9.95
CA THR A 222 -7.96 -0.73 10.77
C THR A 222 -6.54 -0.89 11.33
N MET A 223 -6.40 -1.71 12.37
CA MET A 223 -5.10 -2.08 12.94
C MET A 223 -4.78 -3.57 12.78
N THR A 224 -5.71 -4.37 12.23
CA THR A 224 -5.61 -5.83 12.12
C THR A 224 -4.36 -6.28 11.37
N GLU A 225 -3.95 -5.54 10.34
CA GLU A 225 -2.74 -5.87 9.59
C GLU A 225 -1.46 -5.72 10.42
N LEU A 226 -1.42 -5.06 11.58
CA LEU A 226 -0.20 -5.06 12.39
C LEU A 226 0.21 -6.46 12.87
N GLU A 227 -0.71 -7.44 12.87
CA GLU A 227 -0.42 -8.80 13.32
C GLU A 227 0.69 -9.49 12.51
N TRP A 228 0.92 -9.13 11.24
CA TRP A 228 2.03 -9.75 10.50
C TRP A 228 3.40 -9.44 11.10
N VAL A 229 3.54 -8.34 11.84
CA VAL A 229 4.78 -8.01 12.55
C VAL A 229 5.10 -9.10 13.57
N ASN A 230 4.09 -9.74 14.15
CA ASN A 230 4.21 -10.83 15.12
C ASN A 230 4.53 -12.20 14.47
N TRP A 231 4.91 -12.23 13.18
CA TRP A 231 5.38 -13.46 12.51
C TRP A 231 6.52 -14.12 13.29
N LEU A 232 7.47 -13.31 13.78
CA LEU A 232 8.56 -13.75 14.65
C LEU A 232 8.36 -13.23 16.09
N PRO A 233 8.91 -13.94 17.11
CA PRO A 233 9.00 -13.40 18.46
C PRO A 233 9.77 -12.08 18.48
N ASN A 234 9.29 -11.09 19.24
CA ASN A 234 9.85 -9.72 19.27
C ASN A 234 9.96 -9.11 17.86
N GLY A 235 8.88 -9.27 17.11
CA GLY A 235 8.75 -8.83 15.73
C GLY A 235 9.04 -7.35 15.55
N ALA A 236 9.85 -7.05 14.54
CA ALA A 236 10.07 -5.71 14.05
C ALA A 236 10.07 -5.71 12.53
N HIS A 237 9.79 -4.54 11.95
CA HIS A 237 9.73 -4.40 10.52
C HIS A 237 10.70 -3.31 10.02
N LEU A 238 11.33 -3.58 8.88
CA LEU A 238 12.08 -2.64 8.06
C LEU A 238 11.69 -2.83 6.59
N PHE A 239 11.03 -1.84 6.01
CA PHE A 239 10.64 -1.84 4.59
C PHE A 239 11.83 -1.68 3.66
N PHE A 240 11.97 -2.63 2.73
CA PHE A 240 12.68 -2.44 1.48
C PHE A 240 11.64 -2.25 0.38
N SER A 241 11.67 -1.08 -0.27
CA SER A 241 10.60 -0.59 -1.15
C SER A 241 11.09 -0.16 -2.54
N PRO A 242 11.72 -1.04 -3.34
CA PRO A 242 12.11 -0.70 -4.69
C PRO A 242 10.88 -0.58 -5.61
N ILE A 243 11.03 0.25 -6.65
CA ILE A 243 10.03 0.42 -7.70
C ILE A 243 10.32 -0.56 -8.83
N ALA A 244 9.29 -1.24 -9.33
CA ALA A 244 9.31 -2.03 -10.56
C ALA A 244 8.37 -1.45 -11.62
N LYS A 245 8.61 -1.81 -12.87
CA LYS A 245 7.62 -1.62 -13.93
C LYS A 245 6.45 -2.57 -13.71
N VAL A 246 5.29 -2.24 -14.26
CA VAL A 246 4.13 -3.15 -14.29
C VAL A 246 4.31 -4.18 -15.41
N THR A 247 5.35 -5.00 -15.34
CA THR A 247 5.67 -6.05 -16.32
C THR A 247 5.99 -7.34 -15.56
N GLY A 248 5.62 -8.49 -16.12
CA GLY A 248 5.87 -9.80 -15.52
C GLY A 248 7.36 -10.05 -15.31
N ASP A 249 8.19 -9.77 -16.32
CA ASP A 249 9.64 -9.94 -16.26
C ASP A 249 10.29 -9.12 -15.13
N ASP A 250 9.99 -7.82 -15.03
CA ASP A 250 10.60 -6.97 -13.99
C ASP A 250 10.09 -7.38 -12.59
N ALA A 251 8.80 -7.77 -12.46
CA ALA A 251 8.23 -8.23 -11.20
C ALA A 251 8.87 -9.54 -10.71
N VAL A 252 8.99 -10.54 -11.58
CA VAL A 252 9.62 -11.83 -11.27
C VAL A 252 11.10 -11.65 -10.97
N ALA A 253 11.83 -10.86 -11.74
CA ALA A 253 13.25 -10.60 -11.49
C ALA A 253 13.46 -9.94 -10.12
N GLN A 254 12.64 -8.95 -9.77
CA GLN A 254 12.71 -8.25 -8.49
C GLN A 254 12.32 -9.14 -7.31
N TYR A 255 11.26 -9.95 -7.47
CA TYR A 255 10.87 -10.96 -6.50
C TYR A 255 11.98 -12.00 -6.28
N ALA A 256 12.52 -12.58 -7.34
CA ALA A 256 13.54 -13.61 -7.24
C ALA A 256 14.82 -13.08 -6.56
N LEU A 257 15.25 -11.87 -6.90
CA LEU A 257 16.39 -11.22 -6.26
C LEU A 257 16.15 -10.98 -4.76
N THR A 258 15.00 -10.42 -4.41
CA THR A 258 14.68 -10.09 -3.01
C THR A 258 14.49 -11.35 -2.17
N ARG A 259 13.76 -12.34 -2.67
CA ARG A 259 13.60 -13.66 -2.03
C ARG A 259 14.94 -14.33 -1.78
N LYS A 260 15.81 -14.41 -2.78
CA LYS A 260 17.16 -14.98 -2.62
C LYS A 260 17.95 -14.28 -1.51
N ARG A 261 17.92 -12.94 -1.44
CA ARG A 261 18.63 -12.19 -0.38
C ARG A 261 18.01 -12.41 1.00
N CYS A 262 16.69 -12.55 1.10
CA CYS A 262 16.02 -12.92 2.35
C CYS A 262 16.49 -14.30 2.82
N GLU A 263 16.48 -15.29 1.94
CA GLU A 263 16.85 -16.68 2.26
C GLU A 263 18.35 -16.81 2.62
N GLU A 264 19.25 -16.15 1.89
CA GLU A 264 20.69 -16.08 2.22
C GLU A 264 20.94 -15.46 3.61
N ALA A 265 20.07 -14.53 4.03
CA ALA A 265 20.10 -13.91 5.34
C ALA A 265 19.33 -14.71 6.42
N GLY A 266 18.69 -15.83 6.05
CA GLY A 266 17.95 -16.70 6.96
C GLY A 266 16.54 -16.22 7.30
N PHE A 267 15.95 -15.34 6.49
CA PHE A 267 14.59 -14.82 6.67
C PHE A 267 13.61 -15.37 5.62
N ASP A 268 12.34 -15.52 6.01
CA ASP A 268 11.25 -15.76 5.07
C ASP A 268 11.02 -14.50 4.20
N PHE A 269 10.74 -14.68 2.91
CA PHE A 269 10.27 -13.58 2.08
C PHE A 269 8.81 -13.26 2.39
N ILE A 270 8.54 -12.01 2.75
CA ILE A 270 7.18 -11.52 3.01
C ILE A 270 7.06 -10.17 2.34
N GLY A 271 6.14 -10.06 1.39
CA GLY A 271 5.97 -8.82 0.64
C GLY A 271 4.67 -8.72 -0.16
N THR A 272 4.49 -7.53 -0.73
CA THR A 272 3.33 -7.16 -1.54
C THR A 272 3.77 -6.23 -2.66
N PHE A 273 3.18 -6.39 -3.85
CA PHE A 273 3.22 -5.38 -4.89
C PHE A 273 2.01 -4.46 -4.75
N VAL A 274 2.25 -3.16 -4.63
CA VAL A 274 1.22 -2.12 -4.66
C VAL A 274 1.22 -1.51 -6.07
N VAL A 275 0.12 -1.69 -6.80
CA VAL A 275 0.09 -1.42 -8.25
C VAL A 275 -0.42 0.00 -8.54
N GLY A 276 0.52 0.91 -8.78
CA GLY A 276 0.24 2.23 -9.30
C GLY A 276 -0.13 2.21 -10.79
N MET A 277 -0.22 3.39 -11.41
CA MET A 277 -0.67 3.50 -12.81
C MET A 277 0.29 2.87 -13.81
N ARG A 278 1.60 3.06 -13.61
CA ARG A 278 2.68 2.65 -14.53
C ARG A 278 3.90 2.08 -13.80
N GLU A 279 3.77 1.89 -12.51
CA GLU A 279 4.80 1.38 -11.62
C GLU A 279 4.16 0.48 -10.57
N MET A 280 4.99 -0.33 -9.92
CA MET A 280 4.62 -1.08 -8.74
C MET A 280 5.64 -0.84 -7.64
N HIS A 281 5.16 -0.61 -6.42
CA HIS A 281 6.01 -0.62 -5.24
C HIS A 281 6.06 -2.06 -4.70
N LEU A 282 7.22 -2.70 -4.72
CA LEU A 282 7.43 -3.96 -4.00
C LEU A 282 7.84 -3.63 -2.58
N ASN A 283 6.97 -3.88 -1.61
CA ASN A 283 7.30 -3.71 -0.20
C ASN A 283 7.60 -5.08 0.41
N THR A 284 8.81 -5.28 0.93
CA THR A 284 9.24 -6.55 1.56
C THR A 284 9.98 -6.35 2.88
N THR A 285 9.71 -7.21 3.87
CA THR A 285 10.21 -7.08 5.25
C THR A 285 9.93 -8.28 6.15
N ILE A 286 10.86 -8.60 7.08
CA ILE A 286 10.61 -8.92 8.52
C ILE A 286 11.96 -9.04 9.24
N LYS A 287 12.04 -8.60 10.51
CA LYS A 287 13.22 -8.71 11.38
C LYS A 287 12.82 -9.09 12.81
N ASN A 288 13.75 -9.69 13.55
CA ASN A 288 13.66 -9.81 15.01
C ASN A 288 14.44 -8.65 15.64
N ALA A 289 13.77 -7.81 16.46
CA ALA A 289 14.40 -6.64 17.06
C ALA A 289 15.50 -6.96 18.09
N LEU A 290 15.42 -8.11 18.75
CA LEU A 290 16.29 -8.46 19.87
C LEU A 290 17.40 -9.44 19.50
N ASP A 291 17.47 -9.89 18.25
CA ASP A 291 18.58 -10.74 17.79
C ASP A 291 19.77 -9.85 17.37
N PRO A 292 20.87 -9.81 18.16
CA PRO A 292 22.04 -9.01 17.82
C PRO A 292 22.75 -9.49 16.54
N LYS A 293 22.48 -10.72 16.07
CA LYS A 293 22.89 -11.24 14.75
C LYS A 293 21.82 -11.04 13.68
N GLY A 294 20.55 -10.92 14.08
CA GLY A 294 19.37 -10.66 13.25
C GLY A 294 19.21 -9.20 12.80
N ILE A 295 20.01 -8.28 13.36
CA ILE A 295 20.30 -6.99 12.75
C ILE A 295 21.13 -7.26 11.49
N CYS A 296 20.46 -7.60 10.39
CA CYS A 296 21.10 -7.55 9.09
C CYS A 296 21.56 -6.10 8.91
N ARG A 297 22.88 -5.84 9.02
CA ARG A 297 23.45 -4.52 8.71
C ARG A 297 22.95 -4.17 7.31
N PRO A 298 22.26 -3.03 7.11
CA PRO A 298 21.74 -2.64 5.79
C PRO A 298 22.80 -2.78 4.67
N VAL A 299 24.06 -2.53 5.03
CA VAL A 299 25.26 -2.64 4.18
C VAL A 299 25.50 -4.06 3.63
N ARG A 300 25.15 -5.12 4.36
CA ARG A 300 25.47 -6.52 3.97
C ARG A 300 24.51 -7.10 2.94
N MET A 301 23.32 -6.52 2.79
CA MET A 301 22.39 -6.88 1.71
C MET A 301 22.72 -6.16 0.38
N GLY A 302 23.78 -5.34 0.32
CA GLY A 302 24.18 -4.63 -0.90
C GLY A 302 23.24 -3.49 -1.30
N TYR A 303 22.31 -3.10 -0.42
CA TYR A 303 21.36 -2.03 -0.69
C TYR A 303 22.00 -0.67 -0.37
N GLY A 304 22.06 0.19 -1.40
CA GLY A 304 22.28 1.61 -1.25
C GLY A 304 21.26 2.20 -0.27
N GLN A 305 21.76 3.06 0.58
CA GLN A 305 21.16 3.54 1.81
C GLN A 305 19.85 4.33 1.58
N ALA A 306 18.75 3.82 2.12
CA ALA A 306 17.55 4.59 2.44
C ALA A 306 16.86 3.97 3.68
N ALA A 307 17.57 3.93 4.81
CA ALA A 307 16.99 3.57 6.09
C ALA A 307 17.07 4.80 7.02
N ILE A 308 15.94 5.48 7.19
CA ILE A 308 15.74 6.39 8.33
C ILE A 308 15.67 5.49 9.56
N THR A 309 16.81 5.35 10.24
CA THR A 309 16.86 4.73 11.55
C THR A 309 16.51 5.84 12.54
N GLN A 310 15.29 5.86 13.09
CA GLN A 310 15.01 6.63 14.30
C GLN A 310 15.83 6.01 15.43
N ARG A 311 17.04 6.54 15.66
CA ARG A 311 17.74 6.39 16.93
C ARG A 311 17.23 7.49 17.85
N THR A 312 16.42 7.10 18.82
CA THR A 312 16.20 7.88 20.03
C THR A 312 17.55 8.08 20.72
N LEU A 313 18.07 9.31 20.69
CA LEU A 313 19.12 9.79 21.57
C LEU A 313 18.45 10.74 22.56
N LEU A 314 18.11 10.20 23.73
CA LEU A 314 18.21 10.85 25.04
C LEU A 314 18.66 9.76 26.02
#